data_AF-A0A256YVW0-F1
#
_entry.id   AF-A0A256YVW0-F1
#
_cell.length_a   1.000
_cell.length_b   1.000
_cell.length_c   1.000
_cell.angle_alpha   90.00
_cell.angle_beta   90.00
_cell.angle_gamma   90.00
#
_symmetry.space_group_name_H-M   'P 1'
#
loop_
_entity.id
_entity.type
_entity.pdbx_description
1 polymer ?
#
loop_
_entity_poly.entity_id
_entity_poly.type
_entity_poly.pdbx_seq_one_letter_code
_entity_poly.pdbx_strand_id
1 'polypeptide(L)'
;MGDLINYTGSCSGRDVDKFKEYNIETLKSKYVKPPLIKDAVACFECKVRGKLVTGDHTIFAGEVLASYVSEKYKDRLYNFGDDRYRTIPRE
;
A
#
# COMPACT_ATOMS: atom_id res chain seq x y z
N MET A 1 7.20 -6.37 -8.50
CA MET A 1 6.70 -5.38 -7.52
C MET A 1 7.72 -5.05 -6.42
N GLY A 2 8.71 -5.92 -6.11
CA GLY A 2 9.71 -5.64 -5.07
C GLY A 2 10.45 -4.31 -5.26
N ASP A 3 10.97 -4.03 -6.46
CA ASP A 3 11.69 -2.78 -6.74
C ASP A 3 10.81 -1.54 -6.59
N LEU A 4 9.56 -1.60 -7.05
CA LEU A 4 8.56 -0.54 -6.85
C LEU A 4 8.33 -0.27 -5.35
N ILE A 5 8.14 -1.33 -4.55
CA ILE A 5 7.91 -1.22 -3.11
C ILE A 5 9.15 -0.63 -2.42
N ASN A 6 10.34 -1.10 -2.77
CA ASN A 6 11.61 -0.57 -2.24
C ASN A 6 11.76 0.93 -2.55
N TYR A 7 11.60 1.33 -3.81
CA TYR A 7 11.72 2.72 -4.20
C TYR A 7 10.71 3.60 -3.46
N THR A 8 9.44 3.21 -3.45
CA THR A 8 8.38 3.99 -2.80
C THR A 8 8.52 4.06 -1.27
N GLY A 9 9.26 3.13 -0.64
CA GLY A 9 9.64 3.17 0.76
C GLY A 9 10.89 4.01 1.07
N SER A 10 11.78 4.23 0.09
CA SER A 10 13.10 4.85 0.28
C SER A 10 13.18 6.33 -0.09
N CYS A 11 12.11 6.93 -0.60
CA CYS A 11 12.04 8.35 -0.94
C CYS A 11 10.79 9.04 -0.38
N SER A 12 10.81 10.37 -0.33
CA SER A 12 9.71 11.20 0.18
C SER A 12 8.84 11.71 -0.96
N GLY A 13 7.52 11.50 -0.85
CA GLY A 13 6.55 12.03 -1.81
C GLY A 13 6.40 13.56 -1.78
N ARG A 14 7.08 14.26 -0.84
CA ARG A 14 7.19 15.73 -0.86
C ARG A 14 8.14 16.21 -1.95
N ASP A 15 9.11 15.38 -2.33
CA ASP A 15 10.24 15.76 -3.18
C ASP A 15 10.16 15.09 -4.56
N VAL A 16 9.45 13.95 -4.65
CA VAL A 16 9.27 13.18 -5.89
C VAL A 16 7.83 12.75 -6.10
N ASP A 17 7.40 12.69 -7.36
CA ASP A 17 6.13 12.07 -7.75
C ASP A 17 6.31 10.57 -7.95
N LYS A 18 6.12 9.80 -6.88
CA LYS A 18 6.25 8.33 -6.89
C LYS A 18 5.36 7.63 -7.92
N PHE A 19 4.20 8.21 -8.25
CA PHE A 19 3.29 7.61 -9.23
C PHE A 19 3.86 7.75 -10.62
N LYS A 20 4.40 8.92 -10.95
CA LYS A 20 5.04 9.18 -12.23
C LYS A 20 6.32 8.37 -12.41
N GLU A 21 7.19 8.34 -11.41
CA GLU A 21 8.51 7.67 -11.49
C GLU A 21 8.41 6.18 -11.81
N TYR A 22 7.35 5.51 -11.33
CA TYR A 22 7.13 4.09 -11.56
C TYR A 22 5.92 3.76 -12.44
N ASN A 23 5.30 4.76 -13.09
CA ASN A 23 4.09 4.60 -13.89
C ASN A 23 2.98 3.82 -13.16
N ILE A 24 2.74 4.16 -11.89
CA ILE A 24 1.76 3.46 -11.04
C ILE A 24 0.35 3.79 -11.53
N GLU A 25 -0.31 2.79 -12.12
CA GLU A 25 -1.69 2.92 -12.55
C GLU A 25 -2.66 2.93 -11.35
N THR A 26 -3.62 3.84 -11.41
CA THR A 26 -4.62 4.04 -10.34
C THR A 26 -6.04 3.86 -10.84
N LEU A 27 -6.92 3.45 -9.94
CA LEU A 27 -8.37 3.36 -10.16
C LEU A 27 -9.11 4.26 -9.18
N LYS A 28 -10.29 4.73 -9.57
CA LYS A 28 -11.12 5.59 -8.73
C LYS A 28 -11.72 4.79 -7.57
N SER A 29 -11.57 5.33 -6.37
CA SER A 29 -12.20 4.82 -5.15
C SER A 29 -13.69 5.20 -5.06
N LYS A 30 -14.47 4.40 -4.34
CA LYS A 30 -15.92 4.58 -4.18
C LYS A 30 -16.30 5.51 -3.03
N TYR A 31 -15.64 5.39 -1.88
CA TYR A 31 -16.01 6.07 -0.64
C TYR A 31 -14.95 7.05 -0.11
N VAL A 32 -13.73 7.04 -0.68
CA VAL A 32 -12.62 7.91 -0.24
C VAL A 32 -11.97 8.66 -1.40
N LYS A 33 -11.21 9.72 -1.09
CA LYS A 33 -10.47 10.52 -2.08
C LYS A 33 -9.21 9.82 -2.64
N PRO A 34 -8.36 9.17 -1.80
CA PRO A 34 -7.17 8.48 -2.31
C PRO A 34 -7.57 7.35 -3.28
N PRO A 35 -6.82 7.14 -4.37
CA PRO A 35 -7.16 6.13 -5.36
C PRO A 35 -6.78 4.71 -4.92
N LEU A 36 -7.31 3.71 -5.62
CA LEU A 36 -6.84 2.32 -5.57
C LEU A 36 -5.61 2.15 -6.47
N ILE A 37 -4.72 1.21 -6.15
CA ILE A 37 -3.59 0.82 -7.00
C ILE A 37 -4.02 -0.37 -7.85
N LYS A 38 -3.99 -0.24 -9.18
CA LYS A 38 -4.55 -1.23 -10.13
C LYS A 38 -3.93 -2.64 -9.97
N ASP A 39 -2.61 -2.70 -9.81
CA ASP A 39 -1.85 -3.96 -9.75
C ASP A 39 -1.64 -4.49 -8.32
N ALA A 40 -2.30 -3.91 -7.32
CA ALA A 40 -2.22 -4.42 -5.96
C ALA A 40 -3.03 -5.72 -5.80
N VAL A 41 -2.51 -6.67 -5.00
CA VAL A 41 -3.21 -7.92 -4.63
C VAL A 41 -4.53 -7.65 -3.91
N ALA A 42 -4.58 -6.57 -3.12
CA ALA A 42 -5.80 -6.06 -2.51
C ALA A 42 -5.66 -4.56 -2.23
N CYS A 43 -6.79 -3.85 -2.23
CA CYS A 43 -6.90 -2.46 -1.76
C CYS A 43 -8.01 -2.36 -0.71
N PHE A 44 -7.82 -1.48 0.27
CA PHE A 44 -8.79 -1.18 1.32
C PHE A 44 -9.03 0.32 1.37
N GLU A 45 -10.29 0.73 1.22
CA GLU A 45 -10.67 2.12 1.43
C GLU A 45 -10.92 2.35 2.92
N CYS A 46 -10.10 3.20 3.53
CA CYS A 46 -10.12 3.40 4.97
C CYS A 46 -10.46 4.84 5.35
N LYS A 47 -11.33 5.01 6.34
CA LYS A 47 -11.56 6.30 7.03
C LYS A 47 -10.86 6.29 8.37
N VAL A 48 -10.03 7.31 8.64
CA VAL A 48 -9.36 7.45 9.94
C VAL A 48 -10.41 7.65 11.04
N ARG A 49 -10.43 6.76 12.03
CA ARG A 49 -11.30 6.84 13.21
C ARG A 49 -10.56 7.24 14.48
N GLY A 50 -9.24 7.06 14.53
CA GLY A 50 -8.43 7.45 15.65
C GLY A 50 -6.95 7.55 15.31
N LYS A 51 -6.20 8.25 16.17
CA LYS A 51 -4.74 8.31 16.12
C LYS A 51 -4.16 8.29 17.53
N LEU A 52 -3.03 7.64 17.70
CA LEU A 52 -2.27 7.59 18.96
C LEU A 52 -0.82 7.98 18.67
N VAL A 53 -0.35 9.06 19.29
CA VAL A 53 1.06 9.50 19.19
C VAL A 53 1.89 8.69 20.19
N THR A 54 2.93 8.00 19.71
CA THR A 54 3.76 7.09 20.52
C THR A 54 5.20 7.57 20.66
N GLY A 55 5.46 8.86 20.40
CA GLY A 55 6.79 9.45 20.40
C GLY A 55 7.24 9.76 18.97
N ASP A 56 8.09 8.91 18.42
CA ASP A 56 8.66 9.05 17.07
C ASP A 56 7.68 8.60 15.94
N HIS A 57 6.60 7.91 16.30
CA HIS A 57 5.58 7.43 15.38
C HIS A 57 4.17 7.83 15.83
N THR A 58 3.22 7.74 14.88
CA THR A 58 1.78 7.86 15.16
C THR A 58 1.07 6.62 14.60
N ILE A 59 0.34 5.91 15.46
CA ILE A 59 -0.51 4.80 15.07
C ILE A 59 -1.86 5.36 14.64
N PHE A 60 -2.31 5.03 13.43
CA PHE A 60 -3.63 5.41 12.91
C PHE A 60 -4.56 4.21 12.88
N ALA A 61 -5.76 4.35 13.44
CA ALA A 61 -6.84 3.36 13.33
C ALA A 61 -7.78 3.75 12.18
N GLY A 62 -7.84 2.89 11.15
CA GLY A 62 -8.70 3.08 9.98
C GLY A 62 -9.89 2.10 10.00
N GLU A 63 -11.10 2.62 9.81
CA GLU A 63 -12.29 1.80 9.51
C GLU A 63 -12.32 1.48 8.01
N VAL A 64 -12.44 0.20 7.67
CA VAL A 64 -12.56 -0.27 6.29
C VAL A 64 -13.99 -0.03 5.80
N LEU A 65 -14.15 0.83 4.80
CA LEU A 65 -15.44 1.12 4.15
C LEU A 65 -15.69 0.22 2.94
N ALA A 66 -14.62 -0.21 2.27
CA ALA A 66 -14.67 -1.15 1.15
C ALA A 66 -13.35 -1.91 1.03
N SER A 67 -13.42 -3.13 0.49
CA SER A 67 -12.29 -3.97 0.14
C SER A 67 -12.38 -4.43 -1.31
N TYR A 68 -11.22 -4.56 -1.94
CA TYR A 68 -11.06 -4.98 -3.33
C TYR A 68 -9.96 -6.01 -3.37
N VAL A 69 -10.19 -7.14 -4.05
CA VAL A 69 -9.21 -8.21 -4.20
C VAL A 69 -8.93 -8.39 -5.69
N SER A 70 -7.66 -8.54 -6.05
CA SER A 70 -7.27 -8.77 -7.43
C SER A 70 -7.73 -10.16 -7.91
N GLU A 71 -8.28 -10.22 -9.12
CA GLU A 71 -8.55 -11.50 -9.79
C GLU A 71 -7.28 -12.15 -10.33
N LYS A 72 -6.26 -11.34 -10.64
CA LYS A 72 -5.01 -11.77 -11.29
C LYS A 72 -3.92 -12.13 -10.27
N TYR A 73 -3.68 -11.26 -9.30
CA TYR A 73 -2.61 -11.42 -8.33
C TYR A 73 -3.14 -12.03 -7.04
N LYS A 74 -2.53 -13.11 -6.56
CA LYS A 74 -3.03 -13.85 -5.39
C LYS A 74 -2.06 -13.85 -4.21
N ASP A 75 -0.76 -13.74 -4.49
CA ASP A 75 0.29 -13.82 -3.47
C ASP A 75 0.63 -12.45 -2.88
N ARG A 76 0.87 -12.44 -1.57
CA ARG A 76 1.34 -11.26 -0.85
C ARG A 76 2.85 -11.32 -0.74
N LEU A 77 3.48 -10.17 -0.97
CA LEU A 77 4.90 -10.00 -0.71
C LEU A 77 5.10 -9.64 0.77
N TYR A 78 5.96 -10.36 1.46
CA TYR A 78 6.34 -10.13 2.85
C TYR A 78 7.78 -9.60 2.89
N ASN A 79 8.01 -8.60 3.75
CA ASN A 79 9.33 -8.06 4.05
C ASN A 79 9.89 -8.76 5.30
N PHE A 80 11.05 -9.40 5.16
CA PHE A 80 11.75 -10.13 6.24
C PHE A 80 13.01 -9.39 6.76
N GLY A 81 13.20 -8.13 6.38
CA GLY A 81 14.39 -7.34 6.69
C GLY A 81 15.58 -7.66 5.77
N ASP A 82 16.62 -6.83 5.85
CA ASP A 82 17.87 -6.98 5.09
C ASP A 82 17.65 -7.11 3.57
N ASP A 83 16.76 -6.29 3.01
CA ASP A 83 16.33 -6.33 1.60
C ASP A 83 15.74 -7.68 1.14
N ARG A 84 15.32 -8.55 2.08
CA ARG A 84 14.73 -9.85 1.76
C ARG A 84 13.22 -9.77 1.69
N TYR A 85 12.72 -10.03 0.48
CA TYR A 85 11.30 -10.18 0.20
C TYR A 85 10.96 -11.59 -0.26
N ARG A 86 9.84 -12.12 0.22
CA ARG A 86 9.33 -13.46 -0.16
C ARG A 86 7.81 -13.48 -0.22
N THR A 87 7.27 -14.32 -1.08
CA THR A 87 5.88 -14.77 -0.98
C THR A 87 5.82 -15.96 -0.03
N ILE A 88 4.70 -16.10 0.69
CA ILE A 88 4.42 -17.30 1.50
C ILE A 88 3.43 -18.14 0.68
N PRO A 89 3.80 -19.37 0.27
CA PRO A 89 2.91 -20.25 -0.47
C PRO A 89 1.60 -20.46 0.30
N ARG A 90 0.48 -20.43 -0.42
CA ARG A 90 -0.76 -21.05 0.09
C ARG A 90 -0.65 -22.54 -0.24
N GLU A 91 -0.90 -23.38 0.74
CA GLU A 91 -0.99 -24.84 0.57
C GLU A 91 -1.88 -25.22 -0.62
#